data_AF-A0A1B6NSQ9-F1
#
_entry.id   AF-A0A1B6NSQ9-F1
#
_cell.length_a   1.000
_cell.length_b   1.000
_cell.length_c   1.000
_cell.angle_alpha   90.00
_cell.angle_beta   90.00
_cell.angle_gamma   90.00
#
_symmetry.space_group_name_H-M   'P 1'
#
loop_
_entity.id
_entity.type
_entity.pdbx_description
1 polymer ?
#
loop_
_entity_poly.entity_id
_entity_poly.type
_entity_poly.pdbx_seq_one_letter_code
_entity_poly.pdbx_strand_id
1 'polypeptide(L)' 'MARAARDEEDFFMLLMFAESLGIDNPASFYTLELQPLFLENFHEWHTRMGMDRCPFDHVGCC' A
#
# COMPACT_ATOMS: atom_id res chain seq x y z
N MET A 1 -16.94 13.88 -4.96
CA MET A 1 -15.67 13.97 -5.70
C MET A 1 -14.50 13.52 -4.83
N ALA A 2 -14.16 14.22 -3.73
CA ALA A 2 -12.98 13.90 -2.91
C ALA A 2 -12.94 12.48 -2.31
N ARG A 3 -14.09 11.90 -1.91
CA ARG A 3 -14.13 10.53 -1.35
C ARG A 3 -13.82 9.46 -2.39
N ALA A 4 -14.43 9.53 -3.57
CA ALA A 4 -14.24 8.54 -4.63
C ALA A 4 -12.79 8.49 -5.12
N ALA A 5 -12.14 9.66 -5.30
CA ALA A 5 -10.73 9.72 -5.66
C ALA A 5 -9.83 9.08 -4.59
N ARG A 6 -10.16 9.29 -3.31
CA ARG A 6 -9.43 8.68 -2.20
C ARG A 6 -9.63 7.16 -2.14
N ASP A 7 -10.84 6.68 -2.38
CA ASP A 7 -11.11 5.24 -2.43
C ASP A 7 -10.32 4.56 -3.56
N GLU A 8 -10.18 5.23 -4.71
CA GLU A 8 -9.36 4.75 -5.83
C GLU A 8 -7.86 4.74 -5.47
N GLU A 9 -7.37 5.79 -4.83
CA GLU A 9 -5.98 5.86 -4.36
C GLU A 9 -5.67 4.78 -3.30
N ASP A 10 -6.56 4.60 -2.33
CA ASP A 10 -6.43 3.56 -1.30
C ASP A 10 -6.49 2.15 -1.91
N PHE A 11 -7.30 1.94 -2.97
CA PHE A 11 -7.33 0.69 -3.73
C PHE A 11 -6.04 0.46 -4.52
N PHE A 12 -5.48 1.51 -5.14
CA PHE A 12 -4.19 1.42 -5.82
C PHE A 12 -3.07 1.05 -4.85
N MET A 13 -3.02 1.69 -3.68
CA MET A 13 -2.08 1.37 -2.61
C MET A 13 -2.22 -0.08 -2.13
N LEU A 14 -3.45 -0.57 -1.97
CA LEU A 14 -3.71 -1.98 -1.65
C LEU A 14 -3.11 -2.91 -2.71
N LEU A 15 -3.30 -2.64 -4.00
CA LEU A 15 -2.73 -3.46 -5.07
C LEU A 15 -1.20 -3.44 -5.04
N MET A 16 -0.57 -2.29 -4.82
CA MET A 16 0.90 -2.17 -4.75
C MET A 16 1.52 -2.95 -3.60
N PHE A 17 0.80 -3.10 -2.48
CA PHE A 17 1.31 -3.73 -1.26
C PHE A 17 0.57 -5.01 -0.86
N ALA A 18 -0.20 -5.61 -1.78
CA ALA A 18 -0.98 -6.82 -1.51
C ALA A 18 -0.10 -7.99 -1.04
N GLU A 19 1.08 -8.17 -1.65
CA GLU A 19 1.99 -9.27 -1.31
C GLU A 19 2.55 -9.14 0.12
N SER A 20 2.77 -7.92 0.64
CA SER A 20 3.21 -7.76 2.03
C SER A 20 2.13 -8.11 3.04
N LEU A 21 0.87 -8.15 2.60
CA LEU A 21 -0.27 -8.64 3.37
C LEU A 21 -0.54 -10.13 3.17
N GLY A 22 0.30 -10.83 2.39
CA GLY A 22 0.11 -12.25 2.04
C GLY A 22 -0.99 -12.48 1.01
N ILE A 23 -1.39 -11.45 0.27
CA ILE A 23 -2.36 -11.53 -0.81
C ILE A 23 -1.60 -11.61 -2.13
N ASP A 24 -1.71 -12.75 -2.81
CA ASP A 24 -1.12 -12.91 -4.13
C ASP A 24 -1.69 -11.89 -5.13
N ASN A 25 -0.81 -11.12 -5.77
CA ASN A 25 -1.19 -10.20 -6.82
C ASN A 25 -0.31 -10.41 -8.06
N PRO A 26 -0.86 -10.87 -9.20
CA PRO A 26 -0.09 -11.13 -10.41
C PRO A 26 0.52 -9.86 -11.02
N ALA A 27 0.04 -8.67 -10.66
CA ALA A 27 0.59 -7.41 -11.12
C ALA A 27 1.86 -6.99 -10.36
N SER A 28 2.09 -7.47 -9.13
CA SER A 28 3.19 -7.03 -8.27
C SER A 28 4.56 -7.14 -8.95
N PHE A 29 4.80 -8.24 -9.66
CA PHE A 29 6.04 -8.45 -10.41
C PHE A 29 6.26 -7.40 -11.52
N TYR A 30 5.18 -6.97 -12.18
CA TYR A 30 5.22 -6.04 -13.30
C TYR A 30 5.24 -4.57 -12.86
N THR A 31 5.02 -4.30 -11.57
CA THR A 31 4.91 -2.93 -11.03
C THR A 31 5.84 -2.72 -9.84
N LEU A 32 6.84 -3.58 -9.65
CA LEU A 32 7.74 -3.54 -8.51
C LEU A 32 8.53 -2.22 -8.46
N GLU A 33 8.86 -1.67 -9.62
CA GLU A 33 9.56 -0.40 -9.78
C GLU A 33 8.72 0.82 -9.34
N LEU A 34 7.39 0.66 -9.26
CA LEU A 34 6.51 1.73 -8.80
C LEU A 34 6.44 1.80 -7.28
N GLN A 35 6.59 0.67 -6.57
CA GLN A 35 6.44 0.63 -5.11
C GLN A 35 7.28 1.69 -4.37
N PRO A 36 8.56 1.96 -4.72
CA PRO A 36 9.34 3.00 -4.06
C PRO A 36 8.74 4.40 -4.14
N LEU A 37 8.01 4.72 -5.21
CA LEU A 37 7.36 6.01 -5.40
C LEU A 37 6.20 6.22 -4.41
N PHE A 38 5.58 5.13 -3.96
CA PHE A 38 4.42 5.16 -3.06
C PHE A 38 4.79 4.87 -1.60
N LEU A 39 6.05 4.53 -1.32
CA LEU A 39 6.53 4.29 0.04
C LEU A 39 6.36 5.52 0.95
N GLU A 40 6.51 6.74 0.41
CA GLU A 40 6.33 7.98 1.18
C GLU A 40 4.87 8.16 1.66
N ASN A 41 3.90 7.67 0.89
CA ASN A 41 2.47 7.74 1.22
C ASN A 41 2.00 6.56 2.08
N PHE A 42 2.86 5.56 2.29
CA PHE A 42 2.48 4.30 2.94
C PHE A 42 2.00 4.52 4.38
N HIS A 43 2.70 5.36 5.16
CA HIS A 43 2.38 5.60 6.57
C HIS A 43 0.94 6.09 6.75
N GLU A 44 0.54 7.08 5.95
CA GLU A 44 -0.81 7.63 6.02
C GLU A 44 -1.85 6.62 5.54
N TRP A 45 -1.54 5.86 4.48
CA TRP A 45 -2.44 4.85 3.94
C TRP A 45 -2.72 3.72 4.94
N HIS A 46 -1.70 3.08 5.50
CA HIS A 46 -1.91 1.93 6.40
C HIS A 46 -2.64 2.34 7.69
N THR A 47 -2.37 3.57 8.18
CA THR A 47 -3.10 4.17 9.30
C THR A 47 -4.58 4.36 8.97
N ARG A 48 -4.89 4.84 7.75
CA ARG A 48 -6.30 4.98 7.28
C ARG A 48 -7.00 3.64 7.11
N MET A 49 -6.27 2.59 6.73
CA MET A 49 -6.78 1.22 6.67
C MET A 49 -7.03 0.61 8.06
N GLY A 50 -6.63 1.30 9.14
CA GLY A 50 -6.82 0.84 10.52
C GLY A 50 -5.83 -0.26 10.91
N MET A 51 -4.66 -0.31 10.27
CA MET A 51 -3.61 -1.27 10.61
C MET A 51 -2.84 -0.80 11.85
N ASP A 52 -2.79 -1.62 12.90
CA ASP A 52 -2.08 -1.27 14.14
C ASP A 52 -0.56 -1.17 13.96
N ARG A 53 -0.01 -1.94 13.00
CA ARG A 53 1.42 -1.98 12.69
C ARG A 53 1.66 -2.10 11.20
N CYS A 54 2.81 -1.61 10.78
CA CYS A 54 3.33 -1.82 9.44
C CYS A 54 3.42 -3.32 9.13
N PRO A 55 2.92 -3.78 7.97
CA PRO A 55 3.03 -5.18 7.54
C PRO A 55 4.43 -5.56 7.03
N PHE A 56 5.35 -4.59 6.87
CA PHE A 56 6.73 -4.89 6.50
C PHE A 56 7.56 -5.30 7.71
N ASP A 57 8.19 -6.47 7.64
CA ASP A 57 9.05 -6.99 8.72
C ASP A 57 10.38 -6.24 8.87
N HIS A 58 10.83 -5.55 7.82
CA HIS A 58 12.18 -4.97 7.75
C HIS A 58 12.21 -3.48 7.38
N VAL A 59 11.05 -2.89 7.08
CA VAL A 59 10.92 -1.47 6.76
C VAL A 59 10.27 -0.79 7.95
N GLY A 60 11.02 0.13 8.58
CA GLY A 60 10.55 0.93 9.70
C GLY A 60 9.53 1.97 9.24
N CYS A 61 8.28 1.54 9.02
CA CYS A 61 7.17 2.47 9.09
C CYS A 61 6.64 2.43 10.52
N CYS A 62 6.73 3.59 11.20
CA CYS A 62 6.54 3.80 12.63
C CYS A 62 7.75 3.41 13.49
#